data_AF-A0A7V9Z6P4-F1
#
_entry.id   AF-A0A7V9Z6P4-F1
#
_cell.length_a   1.000
_cell.length_b   1.000
_cell.length_c   1.000
_cell.angle_alpha   90.00
_cell.angle_beta   90.00
_cell.angle_gamma   90.00
#
_symmetry.space_group_name_H-M   'P 1'
#
loop_
_entity.id
_entity.type
_entity.pdbx_description
1 polymer ?
#
loop_
_entity_poly.entity_id
_entity_poly.type
_entity_poly.pdbx_seq_one_letter_code
_entity_poly.pdbx_strand_id
1 'polypeptide(L)' 'MKKTLPDFKQLNDRIIAEPSHEPKLVIETNLDPQQATEENPYAEGAQRVSKTFEAFFQGDES' A
#
# COMPACT_ATOMS: atom_id res chain seq x y z
N MET A 1 -32.80 13.04 6.23
CA MET A 1 -31.65 13.13 7.16
C MET A 1 -30.38 13.26 6.33
N LYS A 2 -29.57 14.32 6.51
CA LYS A 2 -28.26 14.45 5.86
C LYS A 2 -27.30 13.50 6.58
N LYS A 3 -26.73 12.52 5.88
CA LYS A 3 -25.62 11.71 6.41
C LYS A 3 -24.40 12.62 6.53
N THR A 4 -23.93 12.86 7.74
CA THR A 4 -22.66 13.56 8.00
C THR A 4 -21.52 12.63 7.61
N LEU A 5 -21.02 12.78 6.38
CA LEU A 5 -19.80 12.10 5.96
C LEU A 5 -18.59 12.82 6.59
N PRO A 6 -17.54 12.08 7.01
CA PRO A 6 -16.29 12.68 7.46
C PRO A 6 -15.68 13.56 6.37
N ASP A 7 -14.95 14.61 6.76
CA ASP A 7 -14.23 15.46 5.80
C ASP A 7 -12.86 14.88 5.40
N PHE A 8 -12.45 13.76 6.04
CA PHE A 8 -11.24 12.97 5.78
C PHE A 8 -9.94 13.76 5.77
N LYS A 9 -9.88 14.89 6.49
CA LYS A 9 -8.69 15.75 6.53
C LYS A 9 -7.60 15.22 7.45
N GLN A 10 -7.98 14.53 8.52
CA GLN A 10 -7.03 13.97 9.48
C GLN A 10 -6.95 12.44 9.34
N LEU A 11 -5.80 11.86 9.72
CA LEU A 11 -5.56 10.42 9.59
C LEU A 11 -6.52 9.60 10.44
N ASN A 12 -6.82 10.09 11.64
CA ASN A 12 -7.77 9.51 12.60
C ASN A 12 -9.23 9.58 12.14
N ASP A 13 -9.54 10.33 11.06
CA ASP A 13 -10.87 10.29 10.43
C ASP A 13 -11.04 9.03 9.57
N ARG A 14 -9.96 8.26 9.34
CA ARG A 14 -9.95 7.04 8.55
C ARG A 14 -9.93 5.83 9.46
N ILE A 15 -10.69 4.80 9.09
CA ILE A 15 -10.55 3.47 9.68
C ILE A 15 -9.39 2.79 8.94
N ILE A 16 -8.30 2.50 9.67
CA ILE A 16 -7.17 1.71 9.16
C ILE A 16 -7.33 0.32 9.76
N ALA A 17 -7.57 -0.68 8.91
CA ALA A 17 -7.68 -2.07 9.34
C ALA A 17 -6.30 -2.72 9.32
N GLU A 18 -5.96 -3.39 10.41
CA GLU A 18 -4.74 -4.20 10.47
C GLU A 18 -4.85 -5.42 9.55
N PRO A 19 -3.73 -5.93 9.00
CA PRO A 19 -3.73 -7.15 8.21
C PRO A 19 -4.25 -8.35 9.04
N SER A 20 -5.10 -9.19 8.43
CA SER A 20 -5.50 -10.46 9.05
C SER A 20 -4.30 -11.41 9.17
N HIS A 21 -4.23 -12.14 10.29
CA HIS A 21 -3.27 -13.22 10.55
C HIS A 21 -3.62 -14.55 9.84
N GLU A 22 -4.77 -14.62 9.17
CA GLU A 22 -5.21 -15.81 8.45
C GLU A 22 -4.44 -16.00 7.13
N PRO A 23 -4.31 -17.26 6.65
CA PRO A 23 -3.68 -17.53 5.36
C PRO A 23 -4.46 -16.88 4.21
N LYS A 24 -3.72 -16.35 3.22
CA LYS A 24 -4.27 -15.69 2.04
C LYS A 24 -3.90 -16.48 0.78
N LEU A 25 -4.85 -16.64 -0.13
CA LEU A 25 -4.59 -17.12 -1.47
C LEU A 25 -4.24 -15.91 -2.35
N VAL A 26 -3.02 -15.88 -2.87
CA VAL A 26 -2.54 -14.84 -3.79
C VAL A 26 -2.43 -15.46 -5.18
N ILE A 27 -3.05 -14.84 -6.19
CA ILE A 27 -3.02 -15.30 -7.58
C ILE A 27 -2.30 -14.21 -8.38
N GLU A 28 -1.16 -14.57 -8.95
CA GLU A 28 -0.32 -13.68 -9.76
C GLU A 28 -0.32 -14.14 -11.22
N THR A 29 -0.11 -13.20 -12.12
CA THR A 29 -0.05 -13.39 -13.57
C THR A 29 1.30 -12.97 -14.12
N ASN A 30 1.58 -13.38 -15.36
CA ASN A 30 2.78 -12.94 -16.07
C ASN A 30 2.74 -11.47 -16.50
N LEU A 31 1.63 -10.76 -16.29
CA LEU A 31 1.48 -9.34 -16.55
C LEU A 31 1.64 -8.49 -15.29
N ASP A 32 1.68 -9.11 -14.11
CA ASP A 32 1.85 -8.36 -12.87
C ASP A 32 3.30 -7.88 -12.73
N PRO A 33 3.52 -6.66 -12.24
CA PRO A 33 4.86 -6.13 -11.99
C PRO A 33 5.64 -7.02 -11.02
N GLN A 34 6.91 -7.29 -11.30
CA GLN A 34 7.73 -8.16 -10.43
C GLN A 34 8.26 -7.42 -9.21
N GLN A 35 8.33 -6.09 -9.29
CA GLN A 35 8.87 -5.24 -8.24
C GLN A 35 7.91 -4.09 -7.96
N ALA A 36 7.82 -3.69 -6.69
CA ALA A 36 6.99 -2.55 -6.27
C ALA A 36 7.45 -1.20 -6.86
N THR A 37 8.58 -1.17 -7.57
CA THR A 37 9.12 -0.01 -8.28
C THR A 37 8.65 0.07 -9.72
N GLU A 38 8.20 -1.04 -10.29
CA GLU A 38 7.69 -1.13 -11.65
C GLU A 38 6.24 -0.62 -11.66
N GLU A 39 5.95 0.34 -12.56
CA GLU A 39 4.62 0.93 -12.73
C GLU A 39 4.02 1.62 -11.48
N ASN A 40 4.82 1.80 -10.43
CA ASN A 40 4.39 2.47 -9.22
C ASN A 40 4.58 3.98 -9.35
N PRO A 41 3.50 4.79 -9.31
CA PRO A 41 3.58 6.25 -9.43
C PRO A 41 4.35 6.91 -8.27
N TYR A 42 4.55 6.19 -7.17
CA TYR A 42 5.36 6.65 -6.03
C TYR A 42 6.84 6.29 -6.17
N ALA A 43 7.19 5.42 -7.12
CA ALA A 43 8.57 5.14 -7.50
C ALA A 43 9.04 6.03 -8.68
N GLU A 44 8.12 6.47 -9.53
CA GLU A 44 8.42 7.42 -10.61
C GLU A 44 8.99 8.74 -10.07
N GLY A 45 10.14 9.15 -10.61
CA GLY A 45 10.84 10.38 -10.21
C GLY A 45 11.86 10.21 -9.07
N ALA A 46 11.87 9.07 -8.37
CA ALA A 46 12.92 8.72 -7.43
C ALA A 46 14.07 8.02 -8.18
N GLN A 47 15.16 8.74 -8.48
CA GLN A 47 16.37 8.12 -9.05
C GLN A 47 16.95 6.99 -8.19
N ARG A 48 16.60 6.99 -6.89
CA ARG A 48 16.85 5.91 -5.92
C ARG A 48 15.66 5.83 -4.97
N VAL A 49 14.92 4.73 -5.02
CA VAL A 49 13.99 4.32 -3.97
C VAL A 49 14.79 3.90 -2.73
N SER A 50 14.25 4.17 -1.54
CA SER A 50 14.90 3.79 -0.29
C SER A 50 14.63 2.32 0.04
N LYS A 51 15.52 1.68 0.80
CA LYS A 51 15.26 0.32 1.34
C LYS A 51 13.98 0.24 2.16
N THR A 52 13.64 1.32 2.86
CA THR A 52 12.39 1.41 3.63
C THR A 52 11.15 1.42 2.75
N PHE A 53 11.25 1.99 1.54
CA PHE A 53 10.17 1.93 0.56
C PHE A 53 9.99 0.50 0.07
N GLU A 54 11.07 -0.17 -0.32
CA GLU A 54 11.02 -1.58 -0.76
C GLU A 54 10.43 -2.49 0.33
N ALA A 55 10.91 -2.37 1.57
CA ALA A 55 10.43 -3.16 2.71
C ALA A 55 8.92 -2.96 2.97
N PHE A 56 8.43 -1.72 2.87
CA PHE A 56 7.01 -1.43 3.08
C PHE A 56 6.09 -2.18 2.10
N PHE A 57 6.47 -2.26 0.82
CA PHE A 57 5.67 -2.96 -0.19
C PHE A 57 5.89 -4.47 -0.21
N GLN A 58 7.04 -4.95 0.27
CA GLN A 58 7.32 -6.38 0.42
C GLN A 58 6.69 -6.98 1.69
N GLY A 59 6.13 -6.14 2.58
CA GLY A 59 5.53 -6.59 3.83
C GLY A 59 6.57 -7.03 4.87
N ASP A 60 7.82 -6.60 4.70
CA ASP A 60 8.87 -6.81 5.68
C ASP A 60 8.65 -5.84 6.85
N GLU A 61 8.47 -6.38 8.06
CA GLU A 61 8.55 -5.58 9.28
C GLU A 61 10.01 -5.13 9.47
N SER A 62 10.25 -3.83 9.30
CA SER A 62 11.55 -3.17 9.44
C SER A 62 12.12 -3.21 10.85
#